data_AF-A0A9N9T968-F1
#
_entry.id   AF-A0A9N9T968-F1
#
_cell.length_a   1.000
_cell.length_b   1.000
_cell.length_c   1.000
_cell.angle_alpha   90.00
_cell.angle_beta   90.00
_cell.angle_gamma   90.00
#
_symmetry.space_group_name_H-M   'P 1'
#
loop_
_entity.id
_entity.type
_entity.pdbx_description
1 polymer ?
#
loop_
_entity_poly.entity_id
_entity_poly.type
_entity_poly.pdbx_seq_one_letter_code
_entity_poly.pdbx_strand_id
1 'polypeptide(L)'
;MSILLCGCETWKGTNTLTDKLQVFVNKRLRRIVRIFWPNTIRNEDLLHLTEQKRVQNEIKSRKWGWISHTLRKNSYSIANTALEWNPQGKRKRGRPVQTWRRSIHHGRDKRPIVLE
;
A
#
# COMPACT_ATOMS: atom_id res chain seq x y z
N MET A 1 -9.62 8.66 -8.31
CA MET A 1 -8.17 8.50 -8.01
C MET A 1 -7.77 9.59 -7.02
N SER A 2 -7.42 9.25 -5.77
CA SER A 2 -7.02 10.26 -4.77
C SER A 2 -5.54 10.62 -4.93
N ILE A 3 -5.20 11.91 -4.98
CA ILE A 3 -3.82 12.39 -5.11
C ILE A 3 -2.92 11.90 -3.95
N LEU A 4 -3.53 11.60 -2.80
CA LEU A 4 -2.85 11.09 -1.61
C LEU A 4 -2.27 9.68 -1.78
N LEU A 5 -2.72 8.93 -2.78
CA LEU A 5 -2.21 7.60 -3.11
C LEU A 5 -1.24 7.62 -4.29
N CYS A 6 -0.86 8.81 -4.77
CA CYS A 6 0.16 8.93 -5.80
C CYS A 6 1.49 8.36 -5.27
N GLY A 7 2.10 7.44 -6.02
CA GLY A 7 3.36 6.81 -5.63
C GLY A 7 3.28 5.81 -4.46
N CYS A 8 2.08 5.49 -3.94
CA CYS A 8 1.95 4.55 -2.82
C CYS A 8 2.48 3.13 -3.13
N GLU A 9 2.65 2.82 -4.42
CA GLU A 9 3.26 1.60 -4.95
C GLU A 9 4.70 1.41 -4.44
N THR A 10 5.48 2.49 -4.33
CA THR A 10 6.89 2.44 -3.94
C THR A 10 7.12 2.77 -2.46
N TRP A 11 6.06 3.14 -1.73
CA TRP A 11 6.17 3.52 -0.32
C TRP A 11 6.45 2.34 0.60
N LYS A 12 7.22 2.58 1.66
CA LYS A 12 7.31 1.67 2.80
C LYS A 12 5.96 1.67 3.53
N GLY A 13 5.19 0.60 3.37
CA GLY A 13 3.85 0.49 3.97
C GLY A 13 3.96 0.22 5.47
N THR A 14 4.00 1.27 6.28
CA THR A 14 3.88 1.16 7.74
C THR A 14 2.41 1.21 8.13
N ASN A 15 1.99 0.33 9.05
CA ASN A 15 0.59 0.29 9.52
C ASN A 15 0.15 1.68 10.01
N THR A 16 1.01 2.38 10.75
CA THR A 16 0.78 3.74 11.24
C THR A 16 0.47 4.75 10.13
N LEU A 17 1.14 4.65 8.98
CA LEU A 17 0.87 5.54 7.84
C LEU A 17 -0.48 5.20 7.20
N THR A 18 -0.75 3.91 7.03
CA THR A 18 -2.02 3.44 6.48
C THR A 18 -3.21 3.81 7.37
N ASP A 19 -3.06 3.74 8.69
CA ASP A 19 -4.09 4.13 9.65
C ASP A 19 -4.38 5.63 9.60
N LYS A 20 -3.33 6.48 9.54
CA LYS A 20 -3.48 7.93 9.36
C LYS A 20 -4.21 8.27 8.06
N LEU A 21 -3.88 7.58 6.97
CA LEU A 21 -4.57 7.75 5.68
C LEU A 21 -6.04 7.31 5.77
N GLN A 22 -6.33 6.20 6.44
CA GLN A 22 -7.71 5.73 6.62
C GLN A 22 -8.54 6.73 7.44
N VAL A 23 -7.98 7.32 8.49
CA VAL A 23 -8.65 8.37 9.28
C VAL A 23 -8.94 9.60 8.41
N PHE A 24 -7.98 10.03 7.59
CA PHE A 24 -8.17 11.14 6.66
C PHE A 24 -9.32 10.85 5.67
N VAL A 25 -9.32 9.67 5.06
CA VAL A 25 -10.37 9.25 4.10
C VAL A 25 -11.72 9.20 4.78
N ASN A 26 -11.84 8.57 5.95
CA ASN A 26 -13.10 8.49 6.70
C ASN A 26 -13.63 9.89 7.05
N LYS A 27 -12.76 10.82 7.46
CA LYS A 27 -13.15 12.22 7.74
C LYS A 27 -13.68 12.92 6.48
N ARG A 28 -13.08 12.68 5.33
CA ARG A 28 -13.56 13.24 4.05
C ARG A 28 -14.89 12.61 3.62
N LEU A 29 -15.04 11.30 3.73
CA LEU A 29 -16.28 10.59 3.39
C LEU A 29 -17.46 11.07 4.25
N ARG A 30 -17.27 11.23 5.56
CA ARG A 30 -18.32 11.77 6.45
C ARG A 30 -18.81 13.15 6.00
N ARG A 31 -17.90 14.03 5.56
CA ARG A 31 -18.26 15.36 5.00
C ARG A 31 -19.03 15.25 3.68
N ILE A 32 -18.66 14.32 2.81
CA ILE A 32 -19.34 14.11 1.51
C ILE A 32 -20.77 13.61 1.73
N VAL A 33 -20.95 12.63 2.62
CA VAL A 33 -22.25 12.05 2.99
C VAL A 33 -23.04 12.96 3.96
N ARG A 34 -22.49 14.13 4.31
CA ARG A 34 -23.11 15.12 5.21
C ARG A 34 -23.47 14.57 6.59
N ILE A 35 -22.68 13.64 7.12
CA ILE A 35 -22.86 13.12 8.48
C ILE A 35 -22.12 14.02 9.45
N PHE A 36 -22.91 14.74 10.25
CA PHE A 36 -22.43 15.61 11.32
C PHE A 36 -22.95 15.11 12.66
N TRP A 37 -22.29 15.56 13.73
CA TRP A 37 -22.81 15.38 15.08
C TRP A 37 -24.25 15.93 15.18
N PRO A 38 -25.18 15.28 15.91
CA PRO A 38 -25.01 14.12 16.80
C PRO A 38 -25.05 12.76 16.11
N ASN A 39 -25.29 12.72 14.79
CA ASN A 39 -25.41 11.48 14.05
C ASN A 39 -24.04 10.77 13.92
N THR A 40 -23.93 9.58 14.52
CA THR A 40 -22.68 8.81 14.58
C THR A 40 -22.86 7.46 13.89
N ILE A 41 -22.18 7.29 12.76
CA ILE A 41 -22.11 6.02 12.02
C ILE A 41 -20.77 5.29 12.29
N ARG A 42 -20.78 3.96 12.31
CA ARG A 42 -19.54 3.16 12.40
C ARG A 42 -18.71 3.33 11.13
N ASN A 43 -17.40 3.14 11.22
CA ASN A 43 -16.51 3.29 10.07
C ASN A 43 -16.76 2.24 8.98
N GLU A 44 -17.23 1.05 9.36
CA GLU A 44 -17.53 -0.03 8.42
C GLU A 44 -18.79 0.28 7.61
N ASP A 45 -19.87 0.67 8.28
CA ASP A 45 -21.11 1.10 7.64
C ASP A 45 -20.88 2.29 6.70
N LEU A 46 -20.01 3.24 7.06
CA LEU A 46 -19.61 4.35 6.19
C LEU A 46 -18.93 3.87 4.90
N LEU A 47 -18.08 2.84 4.98
CA LEU A 47 -17.40 2.26 3.82
C LEU A 47 -18.39 1.49 2.94
N HIS A 48 -19.32 0.75 3.53
CA HIS A 48 -20.39 0.06 2.82
C HIS A 48 -21.30 1.04 2.07
N LEU A 49 -21.73 2.12 2.73
CA LEU A 49 -22.58 3.16 2.16
C LEU A 49 -21.92 3.89 0.98
N THR A 50 -20.59 3.99 0.97
CA THR A 50 -19.83 4.69 -0.07
C THR A 50 -19.18 3.75 -1.08
N GLU A 51 -19.43 2.44 -0.95
CA GLU A 51 -18.80 1.36 -1.72
C GLU A 51 -17.27 1.44 -1.76
N GLN A 52 -16.67 2.04 -0.72
CA GLN A 52 -15.22 2.26 -0.66
C GLN A 52 -14.52 1.08 -0.01
N LYS A 53 -13.38 0.70 -0.58
CA LYS A 53 -12.46 -0.27 0.03
C LYS A 53 -11.60 0.41 1.10
N ARG A 54 -11.17 -0.36 2.10
CA ARG A 54 -10.13 0.09 3.04
C ARG A 54 -8.88 0.53 2.27
N VAL A 55 -8.28 1.65 2.67
CA VAL A 55 -7.10 2.26 2.02
C VAL A 55 -5.94 1.27 1.94
N GLN A 56 -5.77 0.42 2.95
CA GLN A 56 -4.77 -0.64 2.95
C GLN A 56 -4.91 -1.60 1.76
N ASN A 57 -6.14 -1.98 1.42
CA ASN A 57 -6.41 -2.93 0.34
C ASN A 57 -6.12 -2.29 -1.02
N GLU A 58 -6.46 -1.02 -1.19
CA GLU A 58 -6.14 -0.25 -2.37
C GLU A 58 -4.62 -0.12 -2.58
N ILE A 59 -3.88 0.22 -1.52
CA ILE A 59 -2.41 0.30 -1.56
C ILE A 59 -1.80 -1.07 -1.90
N LYS A 60 -2.29 -2.15 -1.29
CA LYS A 60 -1.84 -3.51 -1.61
C LYS A 60 -2.10 -3.86 -3.07
N SER A 61 -3.30 -3.58 -3.57
CA SER A 61 -3.68 -3.86 -4.97
C SER A 61 -2.78 -3.12 -5.95
N ARG A 62 -2.50 -1.83 -5.72
CA ARG A 62 -1.59 -1.03 -6.55
C ARG A 62 -0.16 -1.55 -6.52
N LYS A 63 0.36 -1.88 -5.33
CA LYS A 63 1.69 -2.49 -5.18
C LYS A 63 1.82 -3.79 -5.97
N TRP A 64 0.81 -4.66 -5.89
CA TRP A 64 0.80 -5.91 -6.67
C TRP A 64 0.66 -5.66 -8.16
N GLY A 65 -0.16 -4.70 -8.58
CA GLY A 65 -0.26 -4.26 -9.97
C GLY A 65 1.09 -3.79 -10.54
N TRP A 66 1.82 -2.98 -9.77
CA TRP A 66 3.16 -2.50 -10.13
C TRP A 66 4.18 -3.64 -10.22
N ILE A 67 4.21 -4.56 -9.24
CA ILE A 67 5.09 -5.73 -9.26
C ILE A 67 4.78 -6.60 -10.49
N SER A 68 3.50 -6.90 -10.72
CA SER A 68 3.06 -7.69 -11.87
C SER A 68 3.42 -7.03 -13.19
N HIS A 69 3.30 -5.71 -13.30
CA HIS A 69 3.72 -4.96 -14.47
C HIS A 69 5.24 -5.05 -14.69
N THR A 70 6.03 -4.87 -13.63
CA THR A 70 7.50 -4.97 -13.68
C THR A 70 7.97 -6.37 -14.07
N LEU A 71 7.37 -7.43 -13.50
CA LEU A 71 7.71 -8.83 -13.81
C LEU A 71 7.35 -9.23 -15.25
N ARG A 72 6.35 -8.59 -15.86
CA ARG A 72 6.02 -8.79 -17.28
C ARG A 72 6.99 -8.10 -18.24
N LYS A 73 7.86 -7.21 -17.76
CA LYS A 73 8.91 -6.59 -18.58
C LYS A 73 10.10 -7.55 -18.73
N ASN A 74 10.86 -7.37 -19.81
CA ASN A 74 12.09 -8.11 -20.07
C ASN A 74 13.03 -8.08 -18.83
N SER A 75 13.78 -9.17 -18.63
CA SER A 75 14.73 -9.36 -17.51
C SER A 75 15.80 -8.26 -17.45
N TYR A 76 16.19 -7.72 -18.60
CA TYR A 76 17.14 -6.60 -18.72
C TYR A 76 16.53 -5.22 -18.42
N SER A 77 15.23 -5.14 -18.16
CA SER A 77 14.61 -3.85 -17.84
C SER A 77 15.10 -3.38 -16.46
N ILE A 78 15.51 -2.11 -16.39
CA ILE A 78 16.05 -1.49 -15.16
C ILE A 78 15.13 -1.72 -13.95
N ALA A 79 13.81 -1.67 -14.16
CA ALA A 79 12.83 -1.91 -13.09
C ALA A 79 12.87 -3.36 -12.58
N ASN A 80 13.04 -4.34 -13.46
CA ASN A 80 13.14 -5.75 -13.10
C ASN A 80 14.48 -6.03 -12.39
N THR A 81 15.59 -5.52 -12.95
CA THR A 81 16.91 -5.57 -12.29
C THR A 81 16.87 -4.93 -10.89
N ALA A 82 16.26 -3.75 -10.75
CA ALA A 82 16.15 -3.06 -9.46
C ALA A 82 15.27 -3.80 -8.44
N LEU A 83 14.27 -4.55 -8.89
CA LEU A 83 13.41 -5.37 -8.03
C LEU A 83 14.17 -6.56 -7.43
N GLU A 84 15.01 -7.20 -8.24
CA GLU A 84 15.81 -8.35 -7.84
C GLU A 84 17.05 -7.94 -7.03
N TRP A 85 17.60 -6.75 -7.31
CA TRP A 85 18.85 -6.28 -6.75
C TRP A 85 18.90 -6.31 -5.21
N ASN A 86 19.89 -7.00 -4.68
CA ASN A 86 20.20 -7.06 -3.25
C ASN A 86 21.53 -6.33 -2.98
N PRO A 87 21.49 -5.11 -2.41
CA PRO A 87 22.71 -4.34 -2.17
C PRO A 87 23.58 -5.02 -1.11
N GLN A 88 24.79 -5.39 -1.50
CA GLN A 88 25.79 -5.98 -0.60
C GLN A 88 26.38 -4.93 0.35
N GLY A 89 26.80 -5.36 1.55
CA GLY A 89 27.51 -4.52 2.52
C GLY A 89 26.73 -4.20 3.81
N LYS A 90 27.44 -3.57 4.76
CA LYS A 90 26.91 -3.23 6.09
C LYS A 90 25.93 -2.06 6.01
N ARG A 91 24.79 -2.18 6.70
CA ARG A 91 23.81 -1.09 6.80
C ARG A 91 24.36 0.04 7.67
N LYS A 92 24.27 1.28 7.17
CA LYS A 92 24.57 2.49 7.96
C LYS A 92 23.57 2.64 9.12
N ARG A 93 24.03 3.17 10.25
CA ARG A 93 23.17 3.56 11.39
C ARG A 93 22.13 4.57 10.90
N GLY A 94 20.89 4.45 11.39
CA GLY A 94 19.74 5.29 10.96
C GLY A 94 18.99 4.77 9.73
N ARG A 95 19.52 3.79 8.97
CA ARG A 95 18.78 3.19 7.86
C ARG A 95 17.61 2.33 8.38
N PRO A 96 16.40 2.45 7.81
CA PRO A 96 15.26 1.64 8.27
C PRO A 96 15.51 0.13 8.17
N VAL A 97 15.15 -0.61 9.23
CA VAL A 97 15.35 -2.07 9.35
C VAL A 97 14.58 -2.86 8.28
N GLN A 98 13.36 -2.43 8.00
CA GLN A 98 12.50 -3.01 6.95
C GLN A 98 12.64 -2.25 5.64
N THR A 99 12.94 -2.99 4.56
CA THR A 99 12.94 -2.50 3.18
C THR A 99 11.56 -2.61 2.56
N TRP A 100 11.33 -1.90 1.45
CA TRP A 100 10.11 -2.04 0.65
C TRP A 100 9.83 -3.51 0.30
N ARG A 101 10.83 -4.23 -0.23
CA ARG A 101 10.72 -5.67 -0.56
C ARG A 101 10.30 -6.53 0.64
N ARG A 102 10.88 -6.30 1.83
CA ARG A 102 10.49 -7.00 3.06
C ARG A 102 9.06 -6.66 3.52
N SER A 103 8.60 -5.43 3.29
CA SER A 103 7.21 -5.03 3.60
C SER A 103 6.18 -5.70 2.69
N ILE A 104 6.55 -6.02 1.44
CA ILE A 104 5.71 -6.84 0.56
C ILE A 104 5.68 -8.30 1.05
N HIS A 105 6.84 -8.85 1.42
CA HIS A 105 6.94 -10.24 1.88
C HIS A 105 6.26 -10.50 3.22
N HIS A 106 6.22 -9.55 4.16
CA HIS A 106 5.45 -9.68 5.40
C HIS A 106 3.92 -9.68 5.17
N GLY A 107 3.46 -9.25 3.99
CA GLY A 107 2.06 -9.40 3.57
C GLY A 107 1.76 -10.72 2.87
N ARG A 108 2.73 -11.66 2.79
CA ARG A 108 2.54 -13.02 2.27
C ARG A 108 1.75 -13.85 3.27
N ASP A 109 0.44 -13.70 3.24
CA ASP A 109 -0.44 -14.84 3.52
C ASP A 109 -0.98 -15.29 2.15
N LYS A 110 -0.57 -16.48 1.72
CA LYS A 110 -1.07 -17.23 0.54
C LYS A 110 -0.71 -16.69 -0.87
N ARG A 111 0.54 -16.95 -1.31
CA ARG A 111 0.90 -17.55 -2.62
C ARG A 111 2.42 -17.48 -2.84
N PRO A 112 3.12 -18.62 -3.05
CA PRO A 112 4.54 -18.61 -3.36
C PRO A 112 4.76 -18.08 -4.78
N ILE A 113 5.80 -17.27 -4.94
CA ILE A 113 6.38 -16.98 -6.26
C ILE A 113 7.30 -18.17 -6.50
N VAL A 114 6.81 -19.17 -7.23
CA VAL A 114 7.67 -20.23 -7.76
C VAL A 114 8.47 -19.57 -8.86
N LEU A 115 9.78 -19.42 -8.63
CA LEU A 115 10.75 -19.14 -9.66
C LEU A 115 11.28 -20.51 -10.08
N GLU A 116 10.73 -21.06 -11.16
CA GLU A 116 11.42 -22.06 -11.99
C GLU A 116 11.95 -21.34 -13.23
#